data_AF-A0A7S2FNI9-F1
#
_entry.id   AF-A0A7S2FNI9-F1
#
_cell.length_a   1.000
_cell.length_b   1.000
_cell.length_c   1.000
_cell.angle_alpha   90.00
_cell.angle_beta   90.00
_cell.angle_gamma   90.00
#
_symmetry.space_group_name_H-M   'P 1'
#
loop_
_entity.id
_entity.type
_entity.pdbx_description
1 polymer ?
#
loop_
_entity_poly.entity_id
_entity_poly.type
_entity_poly.pdbx_seq_one_letter_code
_entity_poly.pdbx_strand_id
1 'polypeptide(L)'
;MREKIQLALLMGASDERIVVFFDEVNTCNSMGLFKEIVCDRCMDGLVVPDNIKIIAACNPYRLRTAKSLYGGEEMAGLVFEHQGTTHSENVGTGIKDPL
;
A
#
# COMPACT_ATOMS: atom_id res chain seq x y z
N MET A 1 9.69 4.72 -9.32
CA MET A 1 8.52 5.61 -9.17
C MET A 1 8.85 7.03 -9.60
N ARG A 2 9.94 7.64 -9.09
CA ARG A 2 10.42 8.99 -9.47
C ARG A 2 10.44 9.25 -10.98
N GLU A 3 11.21 8.50 -11.78
CA GLU A 3 11.37 8.80 -13.21
C GLU A 3 10.06 8.82 -14.02
N LYS A 4 9.13 7.88 -13.75
CA LYS A 4 7.85 7.79 -14.47
C LYS A 4 6.86 8.90 -14.07
N ILE A 5 6.85 9.31 -12.80
CA ILE A 5 6.01 10.45 -12.36
C ILE A 5 6.64 11.77 -12.80
N GLN A 6 7.97 11.88 -12.78
CA GLN A 6 8.69 13.06 -13.27
C GLN A 6 8.40 13.31 -14.75
N LEU A 7 8.34 12.24 -15.56
CA LEU A 7 7.96 12.32 -16.97
C LEU A 7 6.53 12.83 -17.12
N ALA A 8 5.58 12.32 -16.33
CA ALA A 8 4.20 12.81 -16.33
C ALA A 8 4.10 14.29 -15.88
N LEU A 9 4.89 14.71 -14.89
CA LEU A 9 5.00 16.10 -14.43
C LEU A 9 5.56 17.03 -15.53
N LEU A 10 6.58 16.56 -16.27
CA LEU A 10 7.18 17.26 -17.42
C LEU A 10 6.22 17.34 -18.62
N MET A 11 5.32 16.37 -18.77
CA MET A 11 4.26 16.36 -19.80
C MET A 11 3.05 17.24 -19.43
N GLY A 12 3.10 17.99 -18.32
CA GLY A 12 2.03 18.88 -17.84
C GLY A 12 1.66 20.08 -18.73
N ALA A 13 2.03 20.05 -20.01
CA ALA A 13 1.74 21.09 -21.01
C ALA A 13 0.80 20.64 -22.14
N SER A 14 0.31 19.39 -22.14
CA SER A 14 -0.69 18.92 -23.10
C SER A 14 -2.11 18.96 -22.51
N ASP A 15 -3.12 19.23 -23.35
CA ASP A 15 -4.56 19.08 -23.02
C ASP A 15 -4.97 17.62 -22.74
N GLU A 16 -4.02 16.69 -22.78
CA GLU A 16 -4.26 15.27 -22.61
C GLU A 16 -4.36 14.91 -21.12
N ARG A 17 -5.48 14.27 -20.76
CA ARG A 17 -5.69 13.76 -19.40
C ARG A 17 -4.92 12.47 -19.20
N ILE A 18 -4.03 12.46 -18.21
CA ILE A 18 -3.24 11.30 -17.81
C ILE A 18 -3.87 10.70 -16.55
N VAL A 19 -4.09 9.38 -16.53
CA VAL A 19 -4.51 8.65 -15.34
C VAL A 19 -3.39 7.73 -14.90
N VAL A 20 -2.93 7.89 -13.66
CA VAL A 20 -1.91 7.02 -13.03
C VAL A 20 -2.61 6.14 -12.03
N PHE A 21 -2.54 4.83 -12.24
CA PHE A 21 -3.10 3.82 -11.33
C PHE A 21 -1.99 3.14 -10.54
N PHE A 22 -2.12 3.14 -9.22
CA PHE A 22 -1.27 2.39 -8.30
C PHE A 22 -2.06 1.25 -7.69
N ASP A 23 -1.56 0.03 -7.84
CA ASP A 23 -2.14 -1.15 -7.23
C ASP A 23 -1.44 -1.50 -5.92
N GLU A 24 -2.17 -2.15 -5.01
CA GLU A 24 -1.66 -2.71 -3.76
C GLU A 24 -0.79 -1.77 -2.92
N VAL A 25 -1.14 -0.47 -2.82
CA VAL A 25 -0.24 0.55 -2.25
C VAL A 25 0.15 0.30 -0.80
N ASN A 26 -0.69 -0.44 -0.07
CA ASN A 26 -0.47 -0.84 1.32
C ASN A 26 0.46 -2.07 1.50
N THR A 27 1.03 -2.63 0.43
CA THR A 27 2.06 -3.68 0.50
C THR A 27 3.48 -3.13 0.64
N CYS A 28 3.65 -1.81 0.51
CA CYS A 28 4.94 -1.15 0.67
C CYS A 28 4.94 -0.19 1.86
N ASN A 29 6.13 0.09 2.39
CA ASN A 29 6.31 1.02 3.52
C ASN A 29 6.43 2.48 3.04
N SER A 30 5.45 2.95 2.25
CA SER A 30 5.47 4.31 1.67
C SER A 30 4.10 5.00 1.74
N MET A 31 3.28 4.66 2.74
CA MET A 31 1.95 5.25 2.93
C MET A 31 1.95 6.78 3.06
N GLY A 32 3.01 7.36 3.63
CA GLY A 32 3.18 8.82 3.69
C GLY A 32 3.26 9.47 2.30
N LEU A 33 3.98 8.83 1.37
CA LEU A 33 4.08 9.29 -0.02
C LEU A 33 2.74 9.16 -0.75
N PHE A 34 2.02 8.07 -0.54
CA PHE A 34 0.68 7.92 -1.13
C PHE A 34 -0.32 8.92 -0.58
N LYS A 35 -0.26 9.24 0.72
CA LYS A 35 -1.03 10.34 1.32
C LYS A 35 -0.71 11.66 0.64
N GLU A 36 0.57 11.97 0.44
CA GLU A 36 1.02 13.21 -0.21
C GLU A 36 0.45 13.31 -1.64
N ILE A 37 0.60 12.27 -2.45
CA ILE A 37 0.22 12.28 -3.86
C ILE A 37 -1.32 12.24 -4.05
N VAL A 38 -2.02 11.41 -3.26
CA VAL A 38 -3.47 11.18 -3.41
C VAL A 38 -4.29 12.26 -2.71
N CYS A 39 -3.95 12.61 -1.47
CA CYS A 39 -4.74 13.53 -0.66
C CYS A 39 -4.26 14.98 -0.82
N ASP A 40 -2.97 15.22 -0.66
CA ASP A 40 -2.41 16.58 -0.68
C ASP A 40 -2.14 17.08 -2.11
N ARG A 41 -2.22 16.19 -3.11
CA ARG A 41 -1.94 16.48 -4.53
C ARG A 41 -0.52 17.04 -4.72
N CYS A 42 0.45 16.55 -3.95
CA CYS A 42 1.86 16.91 -4.10
C CYS A 42 2.79 15.69 -4.09
N MET A 43 4.01 15.88 -4.55
CA MET A 43 5.09 14.90 -4.49
C MET A 43 6.40 15.62 -4.20
N ASP A 44 7.07 15.25 -3.11
CA ASP A 44 8.28 15.94 -2.63
C ASP A 44 8.06 17.47 -2.52
N GLY A 45 6.85 17.87 -2.08
CA GLY A 45 6.46 19.29 -1.96
C GLY A 45 6.09 20.00 -3.27
N LEU A 46 6.13 19.33 -4.42
CA LEU A 46 5.71 19.89 -5.71
C LEU A 46 4.26 19.51 -6.03
N VAL A 47 3.46 20.47 -6.48
CA VAL A 47 2.05 20.23 -6.83
C VAL A 47 1.95 19.36 -8.08
N VAL A 48 1.10 18.33 -8.01
CA VAL A 48 0.76 17.47 -9.15
C VAL A 48 -0.12 18.24 -10.13
N PRO A 49 0.24 18.31 -11.43
CA PRO A 49 -0.56 18.95 -12.47
C PRO A 49 -2.03 18.46 -12.52
N ASP A 50 -2.94 19.36 -12.93
CA ASP A 50 -4.39 19.09 -12.94
C ASP A 50 -4.83 18.09 -14.00
N ASN A 51 -4.07 17.98 -15.09
CA ASN A 51 -4.28 16.99 -16.15
C ASN A 51 -3.92 15.56 -15.70
N ILE A 52 -3.22 15.39 -14.58
CA ILE A 52 -2.91 14.09 -13.98
C ILE A 52 -3.94 13.73 -12.93
N LYS A 53 -4.58 12.57 -13.07
CA LYS A 53 -5.46 11.97 -12.05
C LYS A 53 -4.78 10.74 -11.46
N ILE A 54 -4.70 10.70 -10.14
CA ILE A 54 -4.12 9.58 -9.40
C ILE A 54 -5.27 8.71 -8.89
N ILE A 55 -5.18 7.41 -9.12
CA ILE A 55 -6.05 6.39 -8.55
C ILE A 55 -5.17 5.37 -7.84
N ALA A 56 -5.55 4.98 -6.63
CA ALA A 56 -4.83 3.97 -5.86
C ALA A 56 -5.79 2.89 -5.35
N ALA A 57 -5.35 1.64 -5.39
CA ALA A 57 -6.03 0.50 -4.79
C ALA A 57 -5.25 0.01 -3.56
N CYS A 58 -5.99 -0.39 -2.54
CA CYS A 58 -5.47 -1.02 -1.34
C CYS A 58 -6.02 -2.44 -1.22
N ASN A 59 -5.18 -3.36 -0.78
CA ASN A 59 -5.63 -4.68 -0.38
C ASN A 59 -6.39 -4.61 0.94
N PRO A 60 -7.52 -5.33 1.08
CA PRO A 60 -8.22 -5.42 2.36
C PRO A 60 -7.31 -6.06 3.41
N TYR A 61 -7.31 -5.51 4.62
CA TYR A 61 -6.62 -6.13 5.74
C TYR A 61 -7.43 -7.32 6.26
N ARG A 62 -6.77 -8.45 6.52
CA ARG A 62 -7.39 -9.63 7.08
C ARG A 62 -6.48 -10.21 8.14
N LEU A 63 -6.91 -10.19 9.41
CA LEU A 63 -6.21 -10.92 10.45
C LEU A 63 -6.33 -12.43 10.20
N ARG A 64 -5.20 -13.14 10.34
CA ARG A 64 -5.21 -14.60 10.40
C ARG A 64 -5.59 -15.01 11.82
N THR A 65 -6.78 -15.58 11.97
CA THR A 65 -7.18 -16.23 13.23
C THR A 65 -6.42 -17.54 13.40
N ALA A 66 -6.09 -17.94 14.63
CA ALA A 66 -5.47 -19.24 14.92
C ALA A 66 -6.20 -20.42 14.25
N LYS A 67 -7.53 -20.36 14.16
CA LYS A 67 -8.36 -21.38 13.50
C LYS A 67 -8.07 -21.53 12.00
N SER A 68 -7.61 -20.48 11.30
CA SER A 68 -7.19 -20.58 9.89
C SER A 68 -5.77 -21.10 9.73
N LEU A 69 -4.91 -20.94 10.74
CA LEU A 69 -3.55 -21.49 10.75
C LEU A 69 -3.62 -23.02 10.95
N TYR A 70 -4.35 -23.47 11.97
CA TYR A 70 -4.48 -24.90 12.31
C TYR A 70 -5.47 -25.69 11.43
N GLY A 71 -6.19 -25.03 10.52
CA GLY A 71 -7.21 -25.64 9.65
C GLY A 71 -6.83 -25.76 8.18
N GLY A 72 -5.61 -25.37 7.78
CA GLY A 72 -5.22 -25.39 6.36
C GLY A 72 -3.74 -25.09 6.03
N GLU A 73 -2.88 -24.76 7.00
CA GLU A 73 -1.46 -24.48 6.74
C GLU A 73 -0.54 -25.71 6.86
N GLU A 74 -1.04 -26.87 7.28
CA GLU A 74 -0.27 -28.14 7.26
C GLU A 74 0.15 -28.58 5.83
N MET A 75 -0.24 -27.84 4.79
CA MET A 75 0.08 -28.09 3.38
C MET A 75 1.11 -27.11 2.79
N ALA A 76 1.55 -26.08 3.52
CA ALA A 76 2.59 -25.17 3.04
C ALA A 76 3.97 -25.66 3.49
N GLY A 77 4.84 -26.06 2.56
CA GLY A 77 6.14 -26.69 2.83
C GLY A 77 7.19 -25.83 3.54
N LEU A 78 6.87 -24.58 3.90
CA LEU A 78 7.74 -23.66 4.63
C LEU A 78 6.92 -22.93 5.70
N VAL A 79 7.08 -23.33 6.95
CA VAL A 79 6.48 -22.68 8.12
C VAL A 79 7.56 -21.91 8.86
N PHE A 80 7.34 -20.61 9.09
CA PHE A 80 8.18 -19.80 9.96
C PHE A 80 7.53 -19.73 11.35
N GLU A 81 8.14 -20.39 12.32
CA GLU A 81 7.69 -20.36 13.72
C GLU A 81 8.50 -19.31 14.49
N HIS A 82 7.83 -18.24 14.93
CA HIS A 82 8.43 -17.25 15.81
C HIS A 82 8.23 -17.70 17.27
N GLN A 83 9.31 -17.98 17.99
CA GLN A 83 9.27 -18.19 19.45
C GLN A 83 9.01 -16.86 20.16
N GLY A 84 7.78 -16.36 20.07
CA GLY A 84 7.30 -15.23 20.84
C GLY A 84 6.90 -15.68 22.24
N THR A 85 7.47 -15.06 23.27
CA THR A 85 7.01 -15.16 24.65
C THR A 85 5.52 -14.88 24.72
N THR A 86 4.81 -15.63 25.57
CA THR A 86 3.36 -15.62 25.77
C THR A 86 2.81 -14.23 26.09
N HIS A 87 2.55 -13.40 25.07
CA HIS A 87 1.55 -12.35 25.07
C HIS A 87 1.06 -12.23 23.63
N SER A 88 -0.24 -12.51 23.45
CA SER A 88 -0.97 -12.48 22.19
C SER A 88 -1.10 -11.04 21.65
N GLU A 89 0.00 -10.42 21.26
CA GLU A 89 -0.01 -9.13 20.57
C GLU A 89 0.43 -9.35 19.12
N ASN A 90 -0.56 -9.20 18.25
CA ASN A 90 -0.51 -9.14 16.79
C ASN A 90 0.89 -8.86 16.21
N VAL A 91 1.55 -9.90 15.70
CA VAL A 91 2.86 -9.81 15.03
C VAL A 91 2.75 -9.20 13.61
N GLY A 92 1.55 -8.74 13.20
CA GLY A 92 1.32 -8.10 11.90
C GLY A 92 0.90 -6.64 12.07
N THR A 93 1.72 -5.73 11.53
CA THR A 93 1.48 -4.29 11.25
C THR A 93 0.96 -3.39 12.38
N GLY A 94 0.63 -3.90 13.58
CA GLY A 94 0.05 -3.11 14.67
C GLY A 94 -1.38 -2.61 14.40
N ILE A 95 -2.03 -3.10 13.33
CA ILE A 95 -3.39 -2.74 12.95
C ILE A 95 -4.34 -3.72 13.63
N LYS A 96 -5.22 -3.23 14.52
CA LYS A 96 -6.36 -4.02 15.03
C LYS A 96 -7.34 -4.23 13.87
N ASP A 97 -7.94 -5.42 13.78
CA ASP A 97 -8.98 -5.66 12.77
C ASP A 97 -10.04 -4.57 12.88
N PRO A 98 -10.32 -3.83 11.80
CA PRO A 98 -11.40 -2.85 11.82
C PRO A 98 -12.80 -3.51 11.80
N LEU A 99 -12.89 -4.84 11.70
CA LEU A 99 -14.13 -5.63 11.76
C LEU A 99 -14.29 -6.38 13.09
#